data_AF-A0A445EKI4-F1
#
_entry.id   AF-A0A445EKI4-F1
#
_cell.length_a   1.000
_cell.length_b   1.000
_cell.length_c   1.000
_cell.angle_alpha   90.00
_cell.angle_beta   90.00
_cell.angle_gamma   90.00
#
_symmetry.space_group_name_H-M   'P 1'
#
loop_
_entity.id
_entity.type
_entity.pdbx_description
1 polymer ?
#
loop_
_entity_poly.entity_id
_entity_poly.type
_entity_poly.pdbx_seq_one_letter_code
_entity_poly.pdbx_strand_id
1 'polypeptide(L)'
;MSMEFVCVSEAPPRKMFVEELKSVSMKMHTREQARDGEKQPKQPEERSVSKWDPTIDGYLKFLVDSMVVFDTLEKIIQHAFYPSYDEFRNTGLERCANLAKDLKWFKEEGHAIPEPSSPGLNYAKYLKELSESDEQAFICHFYNIYFAHSAGGRMIGKKVTDQIHVKLHLCQCCRYLCIVLLYSLLYSW
;
A
#
# COMPACT_ATOMS: atom_id res chain seq x y z
N MET A 1 -16.61 -46.31 -40.51
CA MET A 1 -17.22 -45.57 -39.40
C MET A 1 -16.07 -44.90 -38.65
N SER A 2 -15.79 -43.65 -38.99
CA SER A 2 -14.72 -42.83 -38.41
C SER A 2 -15.15 -42.39 -37.02
N MET A 3 -14.40 -42.78 -35.99
CA MET A 3 -14.57 -42.28 -34.63
C MET A 3 -13.79 -40.97 -34.54
N GLU A 4 -14.50 -39.84 -34.57
CA GLU A 4 -13.90 -38.53 -34.31
C GLU A 4 -13.54 -38.44 -32.82
N PHE A 5 -12.25 -38.28 -32.55
CA PHE A 5 -11.73 -37.95 -31.24
C PHE A 5 -12.11 -36.48 -30.96
N VAL A 6 -13.14 -36.26 -30.15
CA VAL A 6 -13.48 -34.93 -29.65
C VAL A 6 -12.41 -34.56 -28.61
N CYS A 7 -11.46 -33.71 -28.99
CA CYS A 7 -10.60 -33.04 -28.03
C CYS A 7 -11.49 -32.15 -27.15
N VAL A 8 -11.78 -32.62 -25.93
CA VAL A 8 -12.29 -31.75 -24.88
C VAL A 8 -11.17 -30.77 -24.55
N SER A 9 -11.28 -29.54 -25.04
CA SER A 9 -10.38 -28.46 -24.63
C SER A 9 -10.58 -28.25 -23.13
N GLU A 10 -9.58 -28.59 -22.32
CA GLU A 10 -9.58 -28.27 -20.89
C GLU A 10 -9.81 -26.76 -20.73
N ALA A 11 -10.82 -26.40 -19.95
CA ALA A 11 -11.05 -25.01 -19.61
C ALA A 11 -9.77 -24.43 -18.98
N PRO A 12 -9.36 -23.20 -19.32
CA PRO A 12 -8.16 -22.61 -18.75
C PRO A 12 -8.25 -22.64 -17.22
N PRO A 13 -7.15 -22.95 -16.51
CA PRO A 13 -7.15 -23.04 -15.05
C PRO A 13 -7.73 -21.75 -14.46
N ARG A 14 -8.71 -21.89 -13.55
CA ARG A 14 -9.30 -20.74 -12.87
C ARG A 14 -8.20 -19.99 -12.12
N LYS A 15 -8.14 -18.68 -12.34
CA LYS A 15 -7.21 -17.81 -11.61
C LYS A 15 -7.49 -17.92 -10.13
N MET A 16 -6.42 -17.90 -9.32
CA MET A 16 -6.59 -17.79 -7.87
C MET A 16 -7.09 -16.39 -7.53
N PHE A 17 -7.85 -16.25 -6.45
CA PHE A 17 -8.41 -14.95 -6.02
C PHE A 17 -7.37 -13.83 -5.94
N VAL A 18 -6.18 -14.13 -5.44
CA VAL A 18 -5.05 -13.18 -5.37
C VAL A 18 -4.58 -12.71 -6.75
N GLU A 19 -4.63 -13.57 -7.77
CA GLU A 19 -4.28 -13.21 -9.15
C GLU A 19 -5.32 -12.28 -9.76
N GLU A 20 -6.59 -12.45 -9.41
CA GLU A 20 -7.67 -11.54 -9.83
C GLU A 20 -7.50 -10.18 -9.16
N LEU A 21 -7.28 -10.13 -7.84
CA LEU A 21 -7.00 -8.90 -7.11
C LEU A 21 -5.79 -8.16 -7.69
N LYS A 22 -4.69 -8.88 -7.94
CA LYS A 22 -3.51 -8.33 -8.59
C LYS A 22 -3.85 -7.76 -9.97
N SER A 23 -4.59 -8.51 -10.79
CA SER A 23 -4.96 -8.07 -12.14
C SER A 23 -5.78 -6.78 -12.12
N VAL A 24 -6.72 -6.63 -11.18
CA VAL A 24 -7.52 -5.41 -11.05
C VAL A 24 -6.67 -4.25 -10.52
N SER A 25 -5.88 -4.51 -9.47
CA SER A 25 -4.97 -3.52 -8.87
C SER A 25 -4.00 -2.95 -9.91
N MET A 26 -3.38 -3.79 -10.75
CA MET A 26 -2.44 -3.34 -11.78
C MET A 26 -3.08 -2.39 -12.80
N LYS A 27 -4.33 -2.63 -13.22
CA LYS A 27 -5.04 -1.75 -14.16
C LYS A 27 -5.34 -0.37 -13.59
N MET A 28 -5.44 -0.24 -12.27
CA MET A 28 -5.68 1.03 -11.59
C MET A 28 -4.45 1.94 -11.54
N HIS A 29 -3.26 1.41 -11.85
CA HIS A 29 -2.04 2.22 -11.94
C HIS A 29 -1.99 3.01 -13.25
N THR A 30 -1.17 4.06 -13.30
CA THR A 30 -0.81 4.70 -14.56
C THR A 30 0.25 3.90 -15.31
N ARG A 31 0.32 4.07 -16.63
CA ARG A 31 1.37 3.44 -17.47
C ARG A 31 2.77 3.92 -17.09
N GLU A 32 2.89 5.12 -16.50
CA GLU A 32 4.16 5.65 -16.02
C GLU A 32 4.66 4.97 -14.74
N GLN A 33 3.76 4.41 -13.94
CA GLN A 33 4.09 3.78 -12.66
C GLN A 33 4.19 2.26 -12.76
N ALA A 34 3.41 1.65 -13.65
CA ALA A 34 3.39 0.20 -13.81
C ALA A 34 3.24 -0.19 -15.29
N ARG A 35 3.94 -1.27 -15.70
CA ARG A 35 3.87 -1.79 -17.07
C ARG A 35 2.44 -2.10 -17.49
N ASP A 36 1.61 -2.63 -16.60
CA ASP A 36 0.24 -3.03 -16.92
C ASP A 36 -0.81 -1.97 -16.48
N GLY A 37 -0.36 -0.76 -16.17
CA GLY A 37 -1.24 0.36 -15.83
C GLY A 37 -2.06 0.85 -17.02
N GLU A 38 -3.31 1.21 -16.77
CA GLU A 38 -4.28 1.66 -17.79
C GLU A 38 -4.84 3.07 -17.49
N LYS A 39 -4.56 3.66 -16.31
CA LYS A 39 -5.05 5.00 -15.95
C LYS A 39 -4.17 6.12 -16.52
N GLN A 40 -4.81 7.27 -16.74
CA GLN A 40 -4.14 8.53 -17.06
C GLN A 40 -3.74 9.25 -15.76
N PRO A 41 -2.55 9.86 -15.69
CA PRO A 41 -2.12 10.62 -14.51
C PRO A 41 -2.93 11.91 -14.36
N LYS A 42 -3.62 12.06 -13.24
CA LYS A 42 -4.38 13.25 -12.85
C LYS A 42 -3.63 14.14 -11.86
N GLN A 43 -2.76 13.55 -11.06
CA GLN A 43 -1.96 14.26 -10.06
C GLN A 43 -0.45 14.07 -10.28
N PRO A 44 0.39 14.99 -9.78
CA PRO A 44 1.85 14.86 -9.88
C PRO A 44 2.37 13.52 -9.37
N GLU A 45 1.79 13.01 -8.29
CA GLU A 45 2.14 11.77 -7.61
C GLU A 45 1.76 10.54 -8.44
N GLU A 46 0.85 10.67 -9.41
CA GLU A 46 0.47 9.60 -10.34
C GLU A 46 1.43 9.47 -11.54
N ARG A 47 2.39 10.40 -11.67
CA ARG A 47 3.45 10.36 -12.69
C ARG A 47 4.62 9.49 -12.24
N SER A 48 5.57 9.24 -13.15
CA SER A 48 6.84 8.59 -12.82
C SER A 48 7.52 9.27 -11.63
N VAL A 49 7.99 8.49 -10.67
CA VAL A 49 8.71 8.93 -9.46
C VAL A 49 9.91 9.83 -9.81
N SER A 50 10.51 9.66 -10.98
CA SER A 50 11.62 10.52 -11.44
C SER A 50 11.23 11.98 -11.70
N LYS A 51 9.93 12.26 -11.85
CA LYS A 51 9.38 13.60 -12.11
C LYS A 51 8.86 14.27 -10.83
N TRP A 52 8.96 13.59 -9.69
CA TRP A 52 8.50 14.15 -8.43
C TRP A 52 9.51 15.15 -7.87
N ASP A 53 9.00 16.08 -7.05
CA ASP A 53 9.78 17.06 -6.30
C ASP A 53 9.47 16.90 -4.80
N PRO A 54 9.97 15.82 -4.15
CA PRO A 54 9.66 15.55 -2.76
C PRO A 54 10.41 16.50 -1.82
N THR A 55 9.78 16.80 -0.69
CA THR A 55 10.38 17.56 0.41
C THR A 55 10.43 16.69 1.67
N ILE A 56 11.33 17.01 2.60
CA ILE A 56 11.39 16.33 3.91
C ILE A 56 10.05 16.48 4.64
N ASP A 57 9.46 17.68 4.64
CA ASP A 57 8.17 17.94 5.30
C ASP A 57 7.03 17.12 4.68
N GLY A 58 6.98 17.03 3.35
CA GLY A 58 6.01 16.20 2.64
C GLY A 58 6.21 14.72 2.96
N TYR A 59 7.47 14.28 3.03
CA TYR A 59 7.81 12.90 3.37
C TYR A 59 7.44 12.54 4.82
N LEU A 60 7.67 13.44 5.77
CA LEU A 60 7.27 13.25 7.17
C LEU A 60 5.75 13.18 7.34
N LYS A 61 4.99 14.04 6.66
CA LYS A 61 3.52 13.94 6.64
C LYS A 61 3.06 12.59 6.11
N PHE A 62 3.67 12.13 5.02
CA PHE A 62 3.37 10.81 4.46
C PHE A 62 3.70 9.67 5.44
N LEU A 63 4.83 9.72 6.15
CA LEU A 63 5.20 8.73 7.15
C LEU A 63 4.23 8.70 8.34
N VAL A 64 3.82 9.86 8.84
CA VAL A 64 2.87 9.97 9.96
C VAL A 64 1.49 9.44 9.56
N ASP A 65 0.99 9.81 8.38
CA ASP A 65 -0.27 9.29 7.87
C ASP A 65 -0.22 7.78 7.62
N SER A 66 0.91 7.29 7.10
CA SER A 66 1.17 5.86 6.95
C SER A 66 1.13 5.15 8.30
N MET A 67 1.75 5.72 9.33
CA MET A 67 1.76 5.18 10.68
C MET A 67 0.35 5.02 11.22
N VAL A 68 -0.51 6.03 11.04
CA VAL A 68 -1.92 5.97 11.48
C VAL A 68 -2.68 4.85 10.76
N VAL A 69 -2.48 4.67 9.46
CA VAL A 69 -3.17 3.63 8.69
C VAL A 69 -2.67 2.23 9.06
N PHE A 70 -1.35 2.01 9.15
CA PHE A 70 -0.82 0.71 9.55
C PHE A 70 -1.19 0.35 10.99
N ASP A 71 -1.17 1.33 11.91
CA ASP A 71 -1.58 1.12 13.30
C ASP A 71 -3.05 0.73 13.38
N THR A 72 -3.90 1.33 12.53
CA THR A 72 -5.30 0.97 12.42
C THR A 72 -5.48 -0.46 11.90
N LEU A 73 -4.77 -0.84 10.82
CA LEU A 73 -4.83 -2.21 10.29
C LEU A 73 -4.37 -3.23 11.32
N GLU A 74 -3.23 -2.99 11.97
CA GLU A 74 -2.68 -3.88 12.99
C GLU A 74 -3.67 -4.03 14.16
N LYS A 75 -4.31 -2.94 14.62
CA LYS A 75 -5.35 -2.99 15.67
C LYS A 75 -6.61 -3.73 15.26
N ILE A 76 -7.09 -3.55 14.03
CA ILE A 76 -8.26 -4.27 13.50
C ILE A 76 -8.00 -5.78 13.50
N ILE A 77 -6.85 -6.19 12.99
CA ILE A 77 -6.43 -7.60 12.95
C ILE A 77 -6.26 -8.17 14.36
N GLN A 78 -5.77 -7.39 15.32
CA GLN A 78 -5.71 -7.79 16.72
C GLN A 78 -7.10 -7.89 17.36
N HIS A 79 -8.04 -7.02 17.01
CA HIS A 79 -9.42 -7.12 17.51
C HIS A 79 -10.17 -8.32 16.93
N ALA A 80 -9.92 -8.65 15.65
CA ALA A 80 -10.49 -9.79 14.93
C ALA A 80 -12.03 -9.86 14.99
N PHE A 81 -12.71 -8.86 14.42
CA PHE A 81 -14.18 -8.84 14.27
C PHE A 81 -14.72 -10.08 13.54
N TYR A 82 -13.94 -10.62 12.61
CA TYR A 82 -14.24 -11.84 11.87
C TYR A 82 -13.17 -12.92 12.13
N PRO A 83 -13.53 -14.22 12.16
CA PRO A 83 -12.56 -15.29 12.37
C PRO A 83 -11.44 -15.33 11.32
N SER A 84 -11.71 -14.94 10.08
CA SER A 84 -10.69 -14.93 9.02
C SER A 84 -9.54 -13.96 9.30
N TYR A 85 -9.75 -12.96 10.18
CA TYR A 85 -8.72 -11.97 10.48
C TYR A 85 -7.55 -12.54 11.28
N ASP A 86 -7.76 -13.67 11.97
CA ASP A 86 -6.71 -14.35 12.73
C ASP A 86 -5.56 -14.82 11.82
N GLU A 87 -5.88 -15.20 10.57
CA GLU A 87 -4.90 -15.61 9.55
C GLU A 87 -3.96 -14.47 9.10
N PHE A 88 -4.30 -13.22 9.41
CA PHE A 88 -3.50 -12.04 9.06
C PHE A 88 -2.66 -11.50 10.22
N ARG A 89 -2.62 -12.20 11.36
CA ARG A 89 -1.76 -11.84 12.50
C ARG A 89 -0.33 -12.32 12.28
N ASN A 90 0.64 -11.51 12.72
CA ASN A 90 2.07 -11.87 12.78
C ASN A 90 2.63 -12.34 11.43
N THR A 91 2.24 -11.64 10.36
CA THR A 91 2.63 -11.97 8.97
C THR A 91 4.07 -11.58 8.66
N GLY A 92 4.68 -10.72 9.48
CA GLY A 92 5.96 -10.07 9.19
C GLY A 92 5.82 -8.87 8.26
N LEU A 93 4.60 -8.55 7.82
CA LEU A 93 4.30 -7.39 6.99
C LEU A 93 4.01 -6.13 7.82
N GLU A 94 3.81 -6.26 9.13
CA GLU A 94 3.52 -5.17 10.08
C GLU A 94 4.57 -4.07 10.00
N ARG A 95 4.16 -2.80 9.97
CA ARG A 95 5.03 -1.65 9.65
C ARG A 95 5.20 -0.67 10.80
N CYS A 96 4.30 -0.67 11.78
CA CYS A 96 4.32 0.31 12.87
C CYS A 96 5.66 0.36 13.60
N ALA A 97 6.26 -0.80 13.92
CA ALA A 97 7.55 -0.84 14.61
C ALA A 97 8.70 -0.20 13.81
N ASN A 98 8.69 -0.32 12.48
CA ASN A 98 9.70 0.28 11.62
C ASN A 98 9.44 1.78 11.41
N LEU A 99 8.19 2.17 11.19
CA LEU A 99 7.81 3.59 11.07
C LEU A 99 8.13 4.37 12.35
N ALA A 100 7.91 3.78 13.52
CA ALA A 100 8.25 4.40 14.79
C ALA A 100 9.77 4.66 14.93
N LYS A 101 10.62 3.74 14.48
CA LYS A 101 12.08 3.95 14.44
C LYS A 101 12.46 5.08 13.49
N ASP A 102 11.87 5.09 12.30
CA ASP A 102 12.17 6.09 11.27
C ASP A 102 11.77 7.50 11.73
N LEU A 103 10.55 7.65 12.29
CA LEU A 103 10.08 8.93 12.84
C LEU A 103 10.92 9.38 14.04
N LYS A 104 11.34 8.45 14.90
CA LYS A 104 12.27 8.76 16.00
C LYS A 104 13.60 9.28 15.47
N TRP A 105 14.15 8.64 14.45
CA TRP A 105 15.40 9.07 13.82
C TRP A 105 15.28 10.49 13.24
N PHE A 106 14.21 10.79 12.50
CA PHE A 106 13.98 12.15 11.98
C PHE A 106 13.90 13.20 13.10
N LYS A 107 13.29 12.85 14.23
CA LYS A 107 13.25 13.71 15.41
C LYS A 107 14.64 13.94 16.02
N GLU A 108 15.47 12.90 16.07
CA GLU A 108 16.87 12.98 16.53
C GLU A 108 17.75 13.83 15.61
N GLU A 109 17.48 13.84 14.30
CA GLU A 109 18.12 14.72 13.31
C GLU A 109 17.61 16.17 13.37
N GLY A 110 16.66 16.48 14.27
CA GLY A 110 16.16 17.84 14.50
C GLY A 110 14.95 18.23 13.66
N HIS A 111 14.31 17.28 12.97
CA HIS A 111 13.05 17.56 12.26
C HIS A 111 11.85 17.53 13.21
N ALA A 112 10.91 18.46 12.98
CA ALA A 112 9.62 18.43 13.65
C ALA A 112 8.74 17.34 13.05
N ILE A 113 8.26 16.42 13.88
CA ILE A 113 7.30 15.41 13.43
C ILE A 113 5.91 16.07 13.37
N PRO A 114 5.26 16.11 12.19
CA PRO A 114 3.96 16.75 12.06
C PRO A 114 2.87 15.91 12.74
N GLU A 115 1.75 16.56 13.05
CA GLU A 115 0.52 15.85 13.42
C GLU A 115 -0.06 15.10 12.21
N PRO A 116 -0.79 13.99 12.42
CA PRO A 116 -1.50 13.29 11.34
C PRO A 116 -2.43 14.21 10.56
N SER A 117 -2.43 14.04 9.24
CA SER A 117 -3.24 14.85 8.34
C SER A 117 -4.60 14.22 8.06
N SER A 118 -5.52 14.99 7.48
CA SER A 118 -6.88 14.53 7.22
C SER A 118 -6.95 13.29 6.31
N PRO A 119 -6.12 13.14 5.26
CA PRO A 119 -6.01 11.88 4.55
C PRO A 119 -5.82 10.66 5.47
N GLY A 120 -4.69 10.58 6.20
CA GLY A 120 -4.41 9.43 7.07
C GLY A 120 -5.53 9.14 8.07
N LEU A 121 -6.07 10.17 8.70
CA LEU A 121 -7.16 10.06 9.67
C LEU A 121 -8.48 9.57 9.05
N ASN A 122 -8.88 10.14 7.91
CA ASN A 122 -10.12 9.77 7.22
C ASN A 122 -10.09 8.31 6.77
N TYR A 123 -8.94 7.85 6.29
CA TYR A 123 -8.82 6.49 5.79
C TYR A 123 -8.67 5.46 6.88
N ALA A 124 -7.97 5.78 7.97
CA ALA A 124 -8.03 4.96 9.19
C ALA A 124 -9.47 4.81 9.69
N LYS A 125 -10.24 5.90 9.74
CA LYS A 125 -11.67 5.85 10.11
C LYS A 125 -12.45 4.93 9.16
N TYR A 126 -12.29 5.11 7.86
CA TYR A 126 -12.96 4.29 6.84
C TYR A 126 -12.60 2.80 6.96
N LEU A 127 -11.33 2.46 7.15
CA LEU A 127 -10.88 1.07 7.32
C LEU A 127 -11.48 0.42 8.56
N LYS A 128 -11.63 1.17 9.65
CA LYS A 128 -12.27 0.69 10.86
C LYS A 128 -13.74 0.38 10.61
N GLU A 129 -14.49 1.31 10.03
CA GLU A 129 -15.90 1.11 9.68
C GLU A 129 -16.07 -0.10 8.75
N LEU A 130 -15.24 -0.18 7.72
CA LEU A 130 -15.26 -1.27 6.75
C LEU A 130 -14.95 -2.64 7.38
N SER A 131 -14.00 -2.70 8.32
CA SER A 131 -13.62 -3.93 9.01
C SER A 131 -14.71 -4.52 9.91
N GLU A 132 -15.72 -3.72 10.24
CA GLU A 132 -16.87 -4.15 11.04
C GLU A 132 -18.08 -4.48 10.16
N SER A 133 -18.20 -3.84 8.99
CA SER A 133 -19.38 -3.94 8.12
C SER A 133 -19.22 -4.83 6.89
N ASP A 134 -18.01 -4.96 6.34
CA ASP A 134 -17.73 -5.67 5.09
C ASP A 134 -16.33 -6.31 5.11
N GLU A 135 -16.31 -7.58 5.48
CA GLU A 135 -15.10 -8.39 5.61
C GLU A 135 -14.30 -8.46 4.31
N GLN A 136 -14.97 -8.68 3.17
CA GLN A 136 -14.32 -8.90 1.88
C GLN A 136 -13.70 -7.61 1.33
N ALA A 137 -14.41 -6.49 1.47
CA ALA A 137 -13.87 -5.19 1.09
C ALA A 137 -12.67 -4.80 1.96
N PHE A 138 -12.72 -5.07 3.27
CA PHE A 138 -11.58 -4.87 4.15
C PHE A 138 -10.35 -5.71 3.72
N ILE A 139 -10.54 -7.00 3.41
CA ILE A 139 -9.45 -7.87 2.93
C ILE A 139 -8.84 -7.33 1.63
N CYS A 140 -9.65 -6.76 0.74
CA CYS A 140 -9.16 -6.10 -0.48
C CYS A 140 -8.24 -4.92 -0.17
N HIS A 141 -8.60 -4.07 0.80
CA HIS A 141 -7.75 -2.97 1.25
C HIS A 141 -6.50 -3.45 1.97
N PHE A 142 -6.62 -4.43 2.87
CA PHE A 142 -5.48 -5.05 3.54
C PHE A 142 -4.45 -5.55 2.50
N TYR A 143 -4.92 -6.31 1.50
CA TYR A 143 -4.07 -6.80 0.42
C TYR A 143 -3.39 -5.66 -0.33
N ASN A 144 -4.15 -4.68 -0.83
CA ASN A 144 -3.60 -3.60 -1.65
C ASN A 144 -2.58 -2.75 -0.87
N ILE A 145 -2.84 -2.43 0.40
CA ILE A 145 -1.94 -1.61 1.23
C ILE A 145 -0.60 -2.33 1.43
N TYR A 146 -0.61 -3.58 1.94
CA TYR A 146 0.62 -4.31 2.23
C TYR A 146 1.38 -4.73 0.97
N PHE A 147 0.69 -5.21 -0.06
CA PHE A 147 1.37 -5.69 -1.27
C PHE A 147 1.87 -4.55 -2.15
N ALA A 148 1.20 -3.40 -2.18
CA ALA A 148 1.75 -2.26 -2.89
C ALA A 148 2.99 -1.69 -2.20
N HIS A 149 2.98 -1.63 -0.86
CA HIS A 149 4.14 -1.27 -0.04
C HIS A 149 5.33 -2.20 -0.36
N SER A 150 5.14 -3.53 -0.29
CA SER A 150 6.21 -4.48 -0.59
C SER A 150 6.66 -4.53 -2.06
N ALA A 151 5.85 -4.07 -3.01
CA ALA A 151 6.17 -4.02 -4.43
C ALA A 151 6.79 -2.66 -4.82
N GLY A 152 5.96 -1.74 -5.34
CA GLY A 152 6.40 -0.45 -5.86
C GLY A 152 7.04 0.44 -4.80
N GLY A 153 6.69 0.24 -3.54
CA GLY A 153 7.15 1.09 -2.45
C GLY A 153 8.62 1.05 -2.18
N ARG A 154 9.24 -0.09 -2.47
CA ARG A 154 10.68 -0.23 -2.36
C ARG A 154 11.43 0.71 -3.29
N MET A 155 10.92 0.85 -4.51
CA MET A 155 11.52 1.71 -5.53
C MET A 155 11.29 3.19 -5.22
N ILE A 156 10.09 3.54 -4.76
CA ILE A 156 9.74 4.92 -4.40
C ILE A 156 10.54 5.38 -3.20
N GLY A 157 10.52 4.61 -2.11
CA GLY A 157 11.23 4.97 -0.89
C GLY A 157 12.71 5.22 -1.14
N LYS A 158 13.38 4.38 -1.95
CA LYS A 158 14.76 4.61 -2.39
C LYS A 158 14.93 5.94 -3.15
N LYS A 159 14.11 6.18 -4.18
CA LYS A 159 14.22 7.40 -5.00
C LYS A 159 13.95 8.66 -4.21
N VAL A 160 12.93 8.65 -3.35
CA VAL A 160 12.58 9.80 -2.52
C VAL A 160 13.71 10.13 -1.56
N THR A 161 14.25 9.13 -0.84
CA THR A 161 15.38 9.36 0.07
C THR A 161 16.63 9.84 -0.65
N ASP A 162 16.89 9.36 -1.88
CA ASP A 162 18.01 9.84 -2.70
C ASP A 162 17.83 11.32 -3.07
N GLN A 163 16.60 11.72 -3.45
CA GLN A 163 16.24 13.09 -3.83
C GLN A 163 16.27 14.08 -2.65
N ILE A 164 15.81 13.67 -1.47
CA ILE A 164 15.84 14.51 -0.25
C ILE A 164 17.13 14.35 0.56
N HIS A 165 18.12 13.63 0.01
CA HIS A 165 19.45 13.40 0.59
C HIS A 165 19.46 12.79 2.01
N VAL A 166 18.51 11.90 2.30
CA VAL A 166 18.42 11.13 3.55
C VAL A 166 19.16 9.80 3.41
N LYS A 167 20.08 9.50 4.34
CA LYS A 167 20.87 8.26 4.32
C LYS A 167 20.02 7.06 4.78
N LEU A 168 19.62 6.22 3.82
CA LEU A 168 18.83 4.99 3.98
C LEU A 168 19.34 3.92 4.97
N HIS A 169 20.58 4.01 5.47
CA HIS A 169 21.11 2.98 6.37
C HIS A 169 20.33 2.85 7.69
N LEU A 170 19.59 3.90 8.07
CA LEU A 170 18.87 3.98 9.34
C LEU A 170 17.33 3.89 9.19
N CYS A 171 16.81 4.14 7.99
CA CYS A 171 15.37 4.14 7.73
C CYS A 171 14.90 2.77 7.21
N GLN A 172 14.52 1.86 8.12
CA GLN A 172 14.14 0.49 7.77
C GLN A 172 12.81 0.44 6.98
N CYS A 173 11.93 1.43 7.15
CA CYS A 173 10.67 1.53 6.42
C CYS A 173 10.80 2.28 5.08
N CYS A 174 11.80 3.18 4.93
CA CYS A 174 12.11 3.83 3.64
C CYS A 174 12.46 2.85 2.53
N ARG A 175 12.79 1.60 2.85
CA ARG A 175 13.05 0.57 1.84
C ARG A 175 11.78 -0.01 1.23
N TYR A 176 10.57 0.45 1.61
CA TYR A 176 9.30 -0.17 1.26
C TYR A 176 8.10 0.78 1.05
N LEU A 177 8.26 2.10 0.97
CA LEU A 177 7.11 3.03 1.00
C LEU A 177 6.47 3.31 -0.39
N CYS A 178 5.24 2.81 -0.67
CA CYS A 178 4.51 3.03 -1.94
C CYS A 178 3.24 3.88 -1.80
N ILE A 179 2.85 4.49 -2.93
CA ILE A 179 1.75 5.41 -3.25
C ILE A 179 0.33 4.87 -2.97
N VAL A 180 0.13 3.65 -2.46
CA VAL A 180 -1.25 3.15 -2.27
C VAL A 180 -2.03 3.90 -1.20
N LEU A 181 -1.34 4.59 -0.29
CA LEU A 181 -2.01 5.59 0.54
C LEU A 181 -2.52 6.76 -0.32
N LEU A 182 -1.75 7.35 -1.22
CA LEU A 182 -2.25 8.42 -2.12
C LEU A 182 -3.47 7.98 -2.96
N TYR A 183 -3.47 6.77 -3.51
CA TYR A 183 -4.62 6.29 -4.29
C TYR A 183 -5.86 6.00 -3.44
N SER A 184 -5.71 5.44 -2.25
CA SER A 184 -6.85 5.06 -1.41
C SER A 184 -7.38 6.24 -0.56
N LEU A 185 -6.56 7.28 -0.40
CA LEU A 185 -6.91 8.54 0.26
C LEU A 185 -7.71 9.50 -0.65
N LEU A 186 -7.64 9.33 -1.97
CA LEU A 186 -8.25 10.23 -2.95
C LEU A 186 -9.39 9.61 -3.75
N TYR A 187 -9.46 8.28 -3.84
CA TYR A 187 -10.56 7.60 -4.48
C TYR A 187 -11.39 6.89 -3.41
N SER A 188 -12.50 7.53 -3.04
CA SER A 188 -13.65 6.82 -2.49
C SER A 188 -14.00 5.70 -3.46
N TRP A 189 -13.90 4.46 -3.00
CA TRP A 189 -14.56 3.33 -3.63
C TRP A 189 -16.07 3.45 -3.43
#